data_AF-Q4RTT6-F1
#
_entry.id   AF-Q4RTT6-F1
#
_cell.length_a   1.000
_cell.length_b   1.000
_cell.length_c   1.000
_cell.angle_alpha   90.00
_cell.angle_beta   90.00
_cell.angle_gamma   90.00
#
_symmetry.space_group_name_H-M   'P 1'
#
loop_
_entity.id
_entity.type
_entity.pdbx_description
1 polymer ?
#
loop_
_entity_poly.entity_id
_entity_poly.type
_entity_poly.pdbx_seq_one_letter_code
_entity_poly.pdbx_strand_id
1 'polypeptide(L)'
;YAISRDEHTFPEAARFLPERWLRDGHRRGGPNAFGTIPFGFGVRGCVGRRIAELEMYLFLFHLMRHFEIKPDPQMGELKSICRTVLIPDKPLSLYFLDRRKDFLQMYQHEVEEKAKENLKKVRISGCGGEAGWRRHT
;
A
#
# COMPACT_ATOMS: atom_id res chain seq x y z
N TYR A 1 25.96 -1.53 -6.01
CA TYR A 1 25.23 -1.94 -7.23
C TYR A 1 25.73 -3.27 -7.76
N ALA A 2 27.00 -3.38 -8.17
CA ALA A 2 27.56 -4.58 -8.80
C ALA A 2 27.38 -5.86 -7.97
N ILE A 3 27.87 -5.88 -6.71
CA ILE A 3 27.78 -7.05 -5.82
C ILE A 3 26.33 -7.50 -5.60
N SER A 4 25.41 -6.57 -5.42
CA SER A 4 23.99 -6.88 -5.20
C SER A 4 23.28 -7.44 -6.43
N ARG A 5 23.92 -7.39 -7.60
CA ARG A 5 23.44 -7.95 -8.88
C ARG A 5 24.33 -9.09 -9.39
N ASP A 6 25.31 -9.51 -8.62
CA ASP A 6 26.19 -10.61 -8.97
C ASP A 6 25.51 -11.95 -8.65
N GLU A 7 25.34 -12.77 -9.68
CA GLU A 7 24.66 -14.07 -9.61
C GLU A 7 25.42 -15.09 -8.75
N HIS A 8 26.75 -14.93 -8.65
CA HIS A 8 27.58 -15.77 -7.78
C HIS A 8 27.33 -15.47 -6.29
N THR A 9 27.04 -14.21 -5.96
CA THR A 9 26.73 -13.78 -4.59
C THR A 9 25.24 -13.96 -4.26
N PHE A 10 24.35 -13.71 -5.22
CA PHE A 10 22.90 -13.78 -5.07
C PHE A 10 22.29 -14.58 -6.24
N PRO A 11 21.94 -15.86 -6.05
CA PRO A 11 21.23 -16.63 -7.07
C PRO A 11 19.90 -15.94 -7.42
N GLU A 12 19.57 -15.79 -8.69
CA GLU A 12 18.47 -15.01 -9.24
C GLU A 12 18.55 -13.53 -8.85
N ALA A 13 19.73 -12.90 -8.99
CA ALA A 13 20.02 -11.55 -8.50
C ALA A 13 19.11 -10.47 -9.12
N ALA A 14 18.62 -10.71 -10.34
CA ALA A 14 17.71 -9.81 -11.04
C ALA A 14 16.26 -9.88 -10.54
N ARG A 15 15.87 -10.94 -9.80
CA ARG A 15 14.51 -11.11 -9.29
C ARG A 15 14.35 -10.45 -7.92
N PHE A 16 13.21 -9.78 -7.73
CA PHE A 16 12.81 -9.29 -6.42
C PHE A 16 12.30 -10.45 -5.55
N LEU A 17 13.14 -10.90 -4.60
CA LEU A 17 12.88 -12.05 -3.73
C LEU A 17 13.12 -11.67 -2.26
N PRO A 18 12.13 -11.03 -1.58
CA PRO A 18 12.23 -10.65 -0.17
C PRO A 18 12.53 -11.81 0.78
N GLU A 19 12.02 -12.99 0.46
CA GLU A 19 12.12 -14.21 1.27
C GLU A 19 13.56 -14.71 1.41
N ARG A 20 14.49 -14.22 0.57
CA ARG A 20 15.92 -14.52 0.69
C ARG A 20 16.52 -14.07 2.02
N TRP A 21 15.94 -13.03 2.63
CA TRP A 21 16.44 -12.44 3.87
C TRP A 21 15.83 -13.06 5.14
N LEU A 22 14.83 -13.93 4.97
CA LEU A 22 14.18 -14.63 6.08
C LEU A 22 15.11 -15.72 6.64
N ARG A 23 15.13 -15.86 7.96
CA ARG A 23 16.07 -16.72 8.71
C ARG A 23 15.33 -17.93 9.27
N ASP A 24 14.71 -18.70 8.39
CA ASP A 24 13.70 -19.70 8.78
C ASP A 24 14.32 -21.09 8.98
N GLY A 25 15.63 -21.17 9.24
CA GLY A 25 16.36 -22.41 9.52
C GLY A 25 16.53 -23.38 8.34
N HIS A 26 15.72 -23.29 7.28
CA HIS A 26 15.74 -24.24 6.15
C HIS A 26 16.79 -23.94 5.07
N ARG A 27 17.37 -22.75 5.03
CA ARG A 27 18.45 -22.39 4.10
C ARG A 27 19.77 -22.26 4.86
N ARG A 28 20.62 -23.29 4.77
CA ARG A 28 22.02 -23.19 5.23
C ARG A 28 22.74 -22.17 4.34
N GLY A 29 23.29 -21.12 4.94
CA GLY A 29 23.99 -20.05 4.23
C GLY A 29 23.08 -18.92 3.78
N GLY A 30 22.50 -18.19 4.75
CA GLY A 30 21.84 -16.90 4.46
C GLY A 30 22.77 -15.97 3.66
N PRO A 31 22.21 -14.93 3.02
CA PRO A 31 22.97 -14.07 2.10
C PRO A 31 24.25 -13.55 2.75
N ASN A 32 25.33 -13.52 1.97
CA ASN A 32 26.66 -13.09 2.40
C ASN A 32 26.55 -11.80 3.23
N ALA A 33 27.14 -11.80 4.42
CA ALA A 33 27.08 -10.68 5.37
C ALA A 33 27.57 -9.35 4.77
N PHE A 34 28.44 -9.42 3.75
CA PHE A 34 28.94 -8.26 3.01
C PHE A 34 28.42 -8.19 1.56
N GLY A 35 27.47 -9.06 1.18
CA GLY A 35 26.84 -9.03 -0.14
C GLY A 35 25.95 -7.80 -0.36
N THR A 36 25.45 -7.19 0.73
CA THR A 36 24.71 -5.92 0.66
C THR A 36 25.10 -5.01 1.81
N ILE A 37 25.42 -3.76 1.49
CA ILE A 37 25.84 -2.75 2.47
C ILE A 37 25.15 -1.40 2.15
N PRO A 38 23.81 -1.33 2.22
CA PRO A 38 23.04 -0.17 1.75
C PRO A 38 23.32 1.11 2.57
N PHE A 39 23.78 0.96 3.81
CA PHE A 39 24.08 2.06 4.72
C PHE A 39 25.57 2.12 5.12
N GLY A 40 26.46 1.47 4.38
CA GLY A 40 27.85 1.32 4.80
C GLY A 40 28.02 0.41 6.03
N PHE A 41 29.26 0.23 6.46
CA PHE A 41 29.63 -0.60 7.61
C PHE A 41 30.73 0.10 8.44
N GLY A 42 30.78 -0.20 9.74
CA GLY A 42 31.77 0.37 10.67
C GLY A 42 31.51 1.84 11.03
N VAL A 43 32.55 2.51 11.54
CA VAL A 43 32.48 3.88 12.10
C VAL A 43 32.14 4.97 11.09
N ARG A 44 32.25 4.68 9.79
CA ARG A 44 31.88 5.58 8.68
C ARG A 44 30.57 5.16 8.00
N GLY A 45 29.81 4.26 8.62
CA GLY A 45 28.46 3.93 8.17
C GLY A 45 27.53 5.15 8.22
N CYS A 46 26.41 5.06 7.51
CA CYS A 46 25.39 6.10 7.47
C CYS A 46 24.88 6.39 8.89
N VAL A 47 25.12 7.62 9.36
CA VAL A 47 24.63 8.11 10.65
C VAL A 47 23.09 8.06 10.73
N GLY A 48 22.42 8.24 9.59
CA GLY A 48 20.96 8.23 9.49
C GLY A 48 20.35 6.83 9.33
N ARG A 49 21.12 5.74 9.40
CA ARG A 49 20.63 4.38 9.13
C ARG A 49 19.35 4.04 9.88
N ARG A 50 19.30 4.32 11.19
CA ARG A 50 18.14 3.97 12.03
C ARG A 50 16.90 4.78 11.68
N ILE A 51 17.10 6.06 11.36
CA ILE A 51 16.01 6.94 10.93
C ILE A 51 15.46 6.46 9.59
N ALA A 52 16.33 6.21 8.61
CA ALA A 52 15.94 5.73 7.29
C ALA A 52 15.22 4.36 7.35
N GLU A 53 15.75 3.40 8.14
CA GLU A 53 15.08 2.10 8.36
C GLU A 53 13.66 2.27 8.91
N LEU A 54 13.51 3.07 9.98
CA LEU A 54 12.21 3.31 10.62
C LEU A 54 11.23 4.04 9.69
N GLU A 55 11.70 5.08 8.99
CA GLU A 55 10.90 5.85 8.05
C GLU A 55 10.37 4.95 6.92
N MET A 56 11.24 4.12 6.31
CA MET A 56 10.83 3.17 5.28
C MET A 56 9.82 2.14 5.81
N TYR A 57 10.02 1.59 7.02
CA TYR A 57 9.09 0.62 7.59
C TYR A 57 7.71 1.21 7.86
N LEU A 58 7.65 2.40 8.49
CA LEU A 58 6.40 3.07 8.76
C LEU A 58 5.70 3.47 7.47
N PHE A 59 6.45 4.04 6.52
CA PHE A 59 5.92 4.42 5.21
C PHE A 59 5.31 3.21 4.49
N LEU A 60 6.05 2.11 4.35
CA LEU A 60 5.57 0.89 3.69
C LEU A 60 4.37 0.28 4.42
N PHE A 61 4.39 0.25 5.76
CA PHE A 61 3.25 -0.23 6.55
C PHE A 61 1.97 0.56 6.26
N HIS A 62 2.05 1.89 6.31
CA HIS A 62 0.90 2.75 6.00
C HIS A 62 0.44 2.58 4.55
N LEU A 63 1.38 2.50 3.61
CA LEU A 63 1.09 2.37 2.20
C LEU A 63 0.38 1.05 1.89
N MET A 64 0.90 -0.08 2.38
CA MET A 64 0.32 -1.41 2.17
C MET A 64 -1.04 -1.56 2.87
N ARG A 65 -1.21 -0.95 4.05
CA ARG A 65 -2.46 -0.99 4.82
C ARG A 65 -3.60 -0.24 4.13
N HIS A 66 -3.30 0.90 3.50
CA HIS A 66 -4.32 1.79 2.95
C HIS A 66 -4.50 1.68 1.45
N PHE A 67 -3.48 1.24 0.71
CA PHE A 67 -3.51 1.25 -0.74
C PHE A 67 -3.10 -0.10 -1.35
N GLU A 68 -3.72 -0.42 -2.48
CA GLU A 68 -3.19 -1.32 -3.49
C GLU A 68 -2.48 -0.46 -4.54
N ILE A 69 -1.19 -0.73 -4.78
CA ILE A 69 -0.36 0.05 -5.68
C ILE A 69 -0.22 -0.72 -6.99
N LYS A 70 -0.53 -0.08 -8.12
CA LYS A 70 -0.37 -0.66 -9.45
C LYS A 70 0.55 0.19 -10.31
N PRO A 71 1.51 -0.40 -11.04
CA PRO A 71 2.26 0.34 -12.04
C PRO A 71 1.34 0.75 -13.19
N ASP A 72 1.68 1.83 -13.87
CA ASP A 72 0.98 2.21 -15.10
C ASP A 72 1.19 1.13 -16.18
N PRO A 73 0.12 0.58 -16.80
CA PRO A 73 0.26 -0.43 -17.85
C PRO A 73 1.09 0.03 -19.05
N GLN A 74 1.14 1.34 -19.32
CA GLN A 74 1.94 1.91 -20.41
C GLN A 74 3.40 2.12 -20.01
N MET A 75 3.75 1.84 -18.76
CA MET A 75 5.09 1.97 -18.26
C MET A 75 5.98 0.85 -18.81
N GLY A 76 6.95 1.24 -19.64
CA GLY A 76 8.00 0.34 -20.11
C GLY A 76 9.07 0.06 -19.06
N GLU A 77 10.16 -0.57 -19.49
CA GLU A 77 11.31 -0.86 -18.62
C GLU A 77 11.96 0.43 -18.07
N LEU A 78 12.17 0.44 -16.75
CA LEU A 78 12.91 1.47 -16.02
C LEU A 78 14.37 1.07 -15.88
N LYS A 79 15.27 1.98 -16.22
CA LYS A 79 16.71 1.81 -16.01
C LYS A 79 17.17 2.68 -14.85
N SER A 80 18.26 2.28 -14.20
CA SER A 80 18.88 3.08 -13.15
C SER A 80 20.00 3.94 -13.75
N ILE A 81 20.00 5.23 -13.41
CA ILE A 81 21.10 6.15 -13.68
C ILE A 81 21.67 6.67 -12.36
N CYS A 82 22.96 6.99 -12.35
CA CYS A 82 23.61 7.60 -11.20
C CYS A 82 23.64 9.12 -11.36
N ARG A 83 22.93 9.85 -10.48
CA ARG A 83 23.04 11.30 -10.31
C ARG A 83 23.24 11.59 -8.83
N THR A 84 24.49 11.42 -8.36
CA THR A 84 24.89 11.38 -6.93
C THR A 84 24.33 10.17 -6.17
N VAL A 85 23.05 9.88 -6.34
CA VAL A 85 22.39 8.64 -5.91
C VAL A 85 21.83 7.91 -7.13
N LEU A 86 21.50 6.63 -6.96
CA LEU A 86 20.82 5.87 -8.00
C LEU A 86 19.36 6.30 -8.07
N ILE A 87 18.94 6.77 -9.24
CA ILE A 87 17.57 7.18 -9.55
C ILE A 87 17.08 6.47 -10.81
N PRO A 88 15.77 6.43 -11.07
CA PRO A 88 15.26 5.97 -12.36
C PRO A 88 15.62 6.93 -13.49
N ASP A 89 15.75 6.41 -14.71
CA ASP A 89 16.01 7.17 -15.93
C ASP A 89 14.81 7.98 -16.41
N LYS A 90 13.59 7.62 -15.96
CA LYS A 90 12.32 8.21 -16.34
C LYS A 90 11.39 8.37 -15.12
N PRO A 91 10.38 9.26 -15.16
CA PRO A 91 9.38 9.38 -14.11
C PRO A 91 8.63 8.06 -13.85
N LEU A 92 8.35 7.79 -12.57
CA LEU A 92 7.59 6.61 -12.13
C LEU A 92 6.11 6.96 -11.96
N SER A 93 5.25 6.39 -12.83
CA SER A 93 3.80 6.55 -12.76
C SER A 93 3.18 5.35 -12.02
N LEU A 94 2.48 5.62 -10.91
CA LEU A 94 1.82 4.62 -10.07
C LEU A 94 0.37 5.03 -9.79
N TYR A 95 -0.52 4.05 -9.79
CA TYR A 95 -1.89 4.18 -9.32
C TYR A 95 -2.01 3.70 -7.88
N PHE A 96 -2.63 4.52 -7.03
CA PHE A 96 -2.94 4.18 -5.64
C PHE A 96 -4.45 3.96 -5.52
N LEU A 97 -4.84 2.69 -5.38
CA LEU A 97 -6.23 2.29 -5.18
C LEU A 97 -6.48 2.13 -3.69
N ASP A 98 -7.53 2.75 -3.13
CA ASP A 98 -7.84 2.64 -1.70
C ASP A 98 -8.30 1.22 -1.37
N ARG A 99 -7.56 0.52 -0.50
CA ARG A 99 -7.86 -0.84 -0.04
C ARG A 99 -9.06 -0.87 0.92
N ARG A 100 -9.40 0.25 1.58
CA ARG A 100 -10.46 0.30 2.61
C ARG A 100 -11.86 0.57 2.06
N LYS A 101 -12.01 0.88 0.78
CA LYS A 101 -13.33 1.04 0.18
C LYS A 101 -14.15 -0.25 0.28
N ASP A 102 -13.51 -1.42 0.26
CA ASP A 102 -14.21 -2.70 0.42
C ASP A 102 -14.94 -2.84 1.78
N PHE A 103 -14.38 -2.29 2.87
CA PHE A 103 -15.01 -2.39 4.20
C PHE A 103 -16.07 -1.32 4.45
N LEU A 104 -15.86 -0.08 4.00
CA LEU A 104 -16.83 1.00 4.21
C LEU A 104 -18.02 0.90 3.25
N GLN A 105 -17.81 0.42 2.03
CA GLN A 105 -18.87 0.20 1.05
C GLN A 105 -19.72 -1.02 1.43
N MET A 106 -19.12 -2.05 2.06
CA MET A 106 -19.85 -3.16 2.69
C MET A 106 -20.67 -2.69 3.91
N TYR A 107 -20.09 -1.82 4.77
CA TYR A 107 -20.80 -1.29 5.95
C TYR A 107 -21.92 -0.31 5.56
N GLN A 108 -21.71 0.53 4.54
CA GLN A 108 -22.72 1.44 4.02
C GLN A 108 -23.86 0.69 3.34
N HIS A 109 -23.58 -0.40 2.60
CA HIS A 109 -24.61 -1.26 2.03
C HIS A 109 -25.40 -2.02 3.11
N GLU A 110 -24.75 -2.56 4.15
CA GLU A 110 -25.44 -3.19 5.28
C GLU A 110 -26.32 -2.20 6.07
N VAL A 111 -25.84 -0.97 6.28
CA VAL A 111 -26.59 0.09 6.96
C VAL A 111 -27.75 0.59 6.10
N GLU A 112 -27.56 0.76 4.78
CA GLU A 112 -28.63 1.15 3.86
C GLU A 112 -29.69 0.05 3.69
N GLU A 113 -29.31 -1.23 3.61
CA GLU A 113 -30.26 -2.34 3.56
C GLU A 113 -31.03 -2.47 4.88
N LYS A 114 -30.37 -2.37 6.04
CA LYS A 114 -31.05 -2.33 7.36
C LYS A 114 -31.93 -1.09 7.52
N ALA A 115 -31.55 0.05 6.96
CA ALA A 115 -32.36 1.26 6.95
C ALA A 115 -33.60 1.12 6.05
N LYS A 116 -33.47 0.52 4.87
CA LYS A 116 -34.60 0.22 3.96
C LYS A 116 -35.54 -0.85 4.54
N GLU A 117 -35.00 -1.85 5.22
CA GLU A 117 -35.78 -2.89 5.90
C GLU A 117 -36.56 -2.33 7.10
N ASN A 118 -35.96 -1.39 7.86
CA ASN A 118 -36.67 -0.66 8.91
C ASN A 118 -37.67 0.40 8.38
N LEU A 119 -37.41 1.02 7.22
CA LEU A 119 -38.34 1.99 6.61
C LEU A 119 -39.57 1.33 5.96
N LYS A 120 -39.49 0.07 5.52
CA LYS A 120 -40.64 -0.66 4.94
C LYS A 120 -41.75 -1.00 5.95
N LYS A 121 -41.56 -0.77 7.26
CA LYS A 121 -42.54 -1.10 8.30
C LYS A 121 -43.43 0.06 8.77
N VAL A 122 -43.26 1.26 8.21
CA VAL A 122 -44.14 2.39 8.53
C VAL A 122 -45.25 2.50 7.48
N ARG A 123 -46.24 1.61 7.59
CA ARG A 123 -47.52 1.75 6.88
C ARG A 123 -48.48 2.49 7.80
N ILE A 124 -48.51 3.82 7.69
CA ILE A 124 -49.61 4.61 8.25
C ILE A 124 -50.81 4.35 7.32
N SER A 125 -51.75 3.52 7.76
CA SER A 125 -53.05 3.41 7.11
C SER A 125 -53.75 4.76 7.23
N GLY A 126 -54.02 5.38 6.08
CA GLY A 126 -54.81 6.60 6.01
C GLY A 126 -56.21 6.37 6.54
N CYS A 127 -56.67 7.30 7.38
CA CYS A 127 -58.08 7.66 7.47
C CYS A 127 -58.19 9.09 6.95
N GLY A 128 -58.86 9.24 5.81
CA GLY A 128 -59.20 10.53 5.23
C GLY A 128 -60.20 11.30 6.09
N GLY A 129 -60.16 12.62 5.94
CA GLY A 129 -61.14 13.52 6.52
C GLY A 129 -60.81 14.96 6.11
N GLU A 130 -61.57 15.48 5.16
CA GLU A 130 -61.53 16.86 4.67
C GLU A 130 -61.88 17.87 5.78
N ALA A 131 -61.13 18.97 5.83
CA ALA A 131 -61.54 20.31 6.30
C ALA A 131 -60.31 21.21 6.09
N GLY A 132 -60.26 22.16 5.14
CA GLY A 132 -61.14 23.31 5.03
C GLY A 132 -60.85 24.26 6.20
N TRP A 133 -60.18 25.40 5.97
CA TRP A 133 -60.58 26.74 6.45
C TRP A 133 -59.56 27.81 6.00
N ARG A 134 -60.12 28.88 5.44
CA ARG A 134 -59.45 30.11 4.97
C ARG A 134 -58.93 30.95 6.14
N ARG A 135 -57.96 31.81 5.81
CA ARG A 135 -57.54 33.02 6.53
C ARG A 135 -58.71 33.83 7.11
N HIS A 136 -58.54 34.35 8.32
CA HIS A 136 -59.08 35.66 8.71
C HIS A 136 -58.13 36.36 9.72
N THR A 137 -57.86 37.62 9.40
CA THR A 137 -57.20 38.74 10.13
C THR A 137 -55.78 38.55 10.61
#